data_AF-A0A5C9C724-F1
#
_entry.id   AF-A0A5C9C724-F1
#
_cell.length_a   1.000
_cell.length_b   1.000
_cell.length_c   1.000
_cell.angle_alpha   90.00
_cell.angle_beta   90.00
_cell.angle_gamma   90.00
#
_symmetry.space_group_name_H-M   'P 1'
#
loop_
_entity.id
_entity.type
_entity.pdbx_description
1 polymer ?
#
loop_
_entity_poly.entity_id
_entity_poly.type
_entity_poly.pdbx_seq_one_letter_code
_entity_poly.pdbx_strand_id
1 'polypeptide(L)'
;MPAEGQEITEHLSQKYGASPEQLAQTRETIRQRGAALGFEFGIGKRDRIYNTFDAHRLLHWAERESPPGAQKALKMALFTAYFTHGLDPSSHVVLLDLVAQVGLDVQ
;
A
#
# COMPACT_ATOMS: atom_id res chain seq x y z
N MET A 1 -7.53 -13.53 -5.22
CA MET A 1 -8.17 -12.47 -4.41
C MET A 1 -9.18 -11.77 -5.31
N PRO A 2 -10.40 -11.47 -4.83
CA PRO A 2 -11.41 -10.73 -5.59
C PRO A 2 -10.93 -9.33 -5.99
N ALA A 3 -11.61 -8.70 -6.96
CA ALA A 3 -11.23 -7.37 -7.47
C ALA A 3 -11.38 -6.31 -6.38
N GLU A 4 -12.44 -6.41 -5.58
CA GLU A 4 -12.70 -5.57 -4.43
C GLU A 4 -11.75 -5.83 -3.25
N GLY A 5 -10.80 -6.76 -3.37
CA GLY A 5 -9.93 -7.18 -2.25
C GLY A 5 -10.64 -8.08 -1.25
N GLN A 6 -10.02 -8.30 -0.09
CA GLN A 6 -10.58 -9.05 1.04
C GLN A 6 -10.53 -8.21 2.31
N GLU A 7 -11.49 -8.37 3.21
CA GLU A 7 -11.46 -7.72 4.53
C GLU A 7 -10.18 -8.12 5.28
N ILE A 8 -9.49 -7.13 5.84
CA ILE A 8 -8.14 -7.30 6.36
C ILE A 8 -8.10 -8.22 7.58
N THR A 9 -9.07 -8.11 8.49
CA THR A 9 -9.09 -8.90 9.72
C THR A 9 -9.39 -10.35 9.39
N GLU A 10 -10.38 -10.62 8.54
CA GLU A 10 -10.68 -11.94 8.02
C GLU A 10 -9.46 -12.58 7.34
N HIS A 11 -8.82 -11.85 6.42
CA HIS A 11 -7.64 -12.34 5.70
C HIS A 11 -6.48 -12.68 6.65
N LEU A 12 -6.18 -11.79 7.60
CA LEU A 12 -5.09 -12.01 8.54
C LEU A 12 -5.39 -13.15 9.52
N SER A 13 -6.63 -13.29 9.97
CA SER A 13 -7.07 -14.43 10.79
C SER A 13 -6.94 -15.75 10.04
N GLN A 14 -7.38 -15.82 8.78
CA GLN A 14 -7.22 -17.03 7.93
C GLN A 14 -5.75 -17.36 7.68
N LYS A 15 -4.92 -16.33 7.43
CA LYS A 15 -3.51 -16.51 7.07
C LYS A 15 -2.61 -16.86 8.25
N TYR A 16 -2.85 -16.26 9.41
CA TYR A 16 -1.96 -16.35 10.57
C TYR A 16 -2.57 -17.10 11.75
N GLY A 17 -3.86 -17.44 11.73
CA GLY A 17 -4.56 -18.09 12.84
C GLY A 17 -4.58 -17.25 14.13
N ALA A 18 -4.36 -15.94 14.01
CA ALA A 18 -4.19 -15.04 15.15
C ALA A 18 -5.54 -14.58 15.72
N SER A 19 -5.60 -14.39 17.04
CA SER A 19 -6.78 -13.78 17.69
C SER A 19 -6.92 -12.30 17.31
N PRO A 20 -8.12 -11.72 17.42
CA PRO A 20 -8.31 -10.29 17.23
C PRO A 20 -7.38 -9.43 18.12
N GLU A 21 -7.11 -9.83 19.36
CA GLU A 21 -6.17 -9.08 20.23
C GLU A 21 -4.74 -9.14 19.70
N GLN A 22 -4.28 -10.31 19.23
CA GLN A 22 -2.95 -10.47 18.65
C GLN A 22 -2.78 -9.62 17.38
N LEU A 23 -3.81 -9.55 16.54
CA LEU A 23 -3.83 -8.69 15.36
C LEU A 23 -3.78 -7.20 15.74
N ALA A 24 -4.55 -6.78 16.74
CA ALA A 24 -4.53 -5.40 17.24
C ALA A 24 -3.16 -5.02 17.80
N GLN A 25 -2.55 -5.87 18.63
CA GLN A 25 -1.22 -5.65 19.20
C GLN A 25 -0.13 -5.58 18.11
N THR A 26 -0.21 -6.45 17.11
CA THR A 26 0.72 -6.44 15.96
C THR A 26 0.59 -5.15 15.16
N ARG A 27 -0.64 -4.71 14.87
CA ARG A 27 -0.90 -3.45 14.16
C ARG A 27 -0.35 -2.24 14.92
N GLU A 28 -0.55 -2.19 16.23
CA GLU A 28 -0.04 -1.10 17.07
C GLU A 28 1.50 -1.10 17.11
N THR A 29 2.12 -2.27 17.21
CA THR A 29 3.59 -2.40 17.16
C THR A 29 4.16 -1.89 15.84
N ILE A 30 3.52 -2.23 14.70
CA ILE A 30 3.92 -1.74 13.37
C ILE A 30 3.77 -0.23 13.28
N ARG A 31 2.65 0.33 13.78
CA ARG A 31 2.38 1.77 13.80
C ARG A 31 3.47 2.54 14.57
N GLN A 32 3.82 2.09 15.77
CA GLN A 32 4.86 2.71 16.59
C GLN A 32 6.24 2.67 15.91
N ARG A 33 6.60 1.53 15.31
CA ARG A 33 7.86 1.38 14.56
C ARG A 33 7.91 2.26 13.32
N GLY A 34 6.80 2.39 12.59
CA GLY A 34 6.67 3.32 11.47
C GLY A 34 6.91 4.76 11.92
N ALA A 35 6.24 5.20 12.98
CA ALA A 35 6.38 6.55 13.51
C ALA A 35 7.83 6.86 13.92
N ALA A 36 8.53 5.90 14.53
CA ALA A 36 9.94 6.05 14.89
C ALA A 36 10.88 6.23 13.67
N LEU A 37 10.44 5.80 12.48
CA LEU A 37 11.15 5.97 11.21
C LEU A 37 10.59 7.12 10.35
N GLY A 38 9.67 7.94 10.90
CA GLY A 38 9.05 9.04 10.18
C GLY A 38 7.96 8.62 9.17
N PHE A 39 7.40 7.42 9.30
CA PHE A 39 6.32 6.93 8.45
C PHE A 39 5.01 6.76 9.25
N GLU A 40 3.95 7.44 8.83
CA GLU A 40 2.65 7.39 9.50
C GLU A 40 1.76 6.28 8.94
N PHE A 41 1.32 5.35 9.80
CA PHE A 41 0.27 4.39 9.46
C PHE A 41 -1.10 4.95 9.89
N GLY A 42 -2.06 4.96 8.97
CA GLY A 42 -3.40 5.50 9.19
C GLY A 42 -4.25 4.59 10.07
N ILE A 43 -4.78 5.13 11.18
CA ILE A 43 -5.67 4.40 12.08
C ILE A 43 -7.07 4.34 11.46
N GLY A 44 -7.61 3.12 11.30
CA GLY A 44 -8.96 2.91 10.75
C GLY A 44 -9.13 3.30 9.28
N LYS A 45 -8.03 3.59 8.57
CA LYS A 45 -8.08 3.98 7.15
C LYS A 45 -8.10 2.77 6.22
N ARG A 46 -7.40 1.71 6.59
CA ARG A 46 -7.26 0.49 5.78
C ARG A 46 -8.02 -0.66 6.40
N ASP A 47 -9.08 -1.09 5.73
CA ASP A 47 -9.98 -2.19 6.11
C ASP A 47 -9.87 -3.40 5.17
N ARG A 48 -9.08 -3.28 4.09
CA ARG A 48 -8.95 -4.33 3.08
C ARG A 48 -7.52 -4.60 2.66
N ILE A 49 -7.32 -5.78 2.07
CA ILE A 49 -6.11 -6.19 1.36
C ILE A 49 -6.48 -6.36 -0.10
N TYR A 50 -5.65 -5.81 -0.99
CA TYR A 50 -5.87 -5.81 -2.44
C TYR A 50 -4.76 -6.57 -3.17
N ASN A 51 -5.05 -6.95 -4.41
CA ASN A 51 -4.03 -7.45 -5.33
C ASN A 51 -3.08 -6.31 -5.71
N THR A 52 -1.77 -6.52 -5.60
CA THR A 52 -0.77 -5.49 -5.90
C THR A 52 -0.04 -5.69 -7.22
N PHE A 53 -0.48 -6.63 -8.06
CA PHE A 53 0.24 -7.02 -9.28
C PHE A 53 0.46 -5.85 -10.24
N ASP A 54 -0.57 -5.05 -10.52
CA ASP A 54 -0.44 -3.88 -11.39
C ASP A 54 0.42 -2.78 -10.76
N ALA A 55 0.32 -2.55 -9.45
CA ALA A 55 1.24 -1.65 -8.74
C ALA A 55 2.71 -2.09 -8.90
N HIS A 56 2.99 -3.40 -8.87
CA HIS A 56 4.32 -3.93 -9.10
C HIS A 56 4.80 -3.83 -10.55
N ARG A 57 3.91 -4.03 -11.53
CA ARG A 57 4.22 -3.79 -12.96
C ARG A 57 4.60 -2.33 -13.18
N LEU A 58 3.88 -1.41 -12.57
CA LEU A 58 4.13 0.02 -12.67
C LEU A 58 5.46 0.43 -12.01
N LEU A 59 5.79 -0.15 -10.86
CA LEU A 59 7.11 0.02 -10.23
C LEU A 59 8.24 -0.50 -11.13
N HIS A 60 8.03 -1.62 -11.83
CA HIS A 60 9.02 -2.16 -12.76
C HIS A 60 9.19 -1.24 -13.98
N TRP A 61 8.10 -0.69 -14.52
CA TRP A 61 8.15 0.32 -15.58
C TRP A 61 8.91 1.58 -15.13
N ALA A 62 8.60 2.12 -13.96
CA ALA A 62 9.27 3.32 -13.43
C ALA A 62 10.76 3.12 -13.17
N GLU A 63 11.22 1.89 -12.89
CA GLU A 63 12.65 1.58 -12.78
C GLU A 63 13.35 1.61 -14.15
N ARG A 64 12.65 1.20 -15.20
CA ARG A 64 13.25 0.96 -16.52
C ARG A 64 13.19 2.15 -17.46
N GLU A 65 12.08 2.86 -17.44
CA GLU A 65 11.72 3.82 -18.48
C GLU A 65 11.69 5.27 -17.96
N SER A 66 12.02 5.49 -16.68
CA SER A 66 11.94 6.81 -16.03
C SER A 66 13.28 7.26 -15.43
N PRO A 67 13.45 8.54 -15.07
CA PRO A 67 14.69 9.04 -14.48
C PRO A 67 15.11 8.28 -13.21
N PRO A 68 16.41 8.21 -12.88
CA PRO A 68 16.89 7.56 -11.68
C PRO A 68 16.17 8.04 -10.42
N GLY A 69 15.69 7.09 -9.60
CA GLY A 69 14.93 7.38 -8.37
C GLY A 69 13.42 7.44 -8.55
N ALA A 70 12.89 7.42 -9.78
CA ALA A 70 11.46 7.38 -10.07
C ALA A 70 10.74 6.21 -9.39
N GLN A 71 11.29 4.99 -9.50
CA GLN A 71 10.73 3.81 -8.84
C GLN A 71 10.61 3.99 -7.33
N LYS A 72 11.64 4.55 -6.68
CA LYS A 72 11.64 4.80 -5.24
C LYS A 72 10.57 5.83 -4.88
N ALA A 73 10.48 6.92 -5.62
CA ALA A 73 9.45 7.94 -5.42
C ALA A 73 8.05 7.34 -5.52
N LEU A 74 7.78 6.58 -6.59
CA LEU A 74 6.51 5.89 -6.79
C LEU A 74 6.23 4.86 -5.68
N LYS A 75 7.25 4.14 -5.21
CA LYS A 75 7.11 3.18 -4.10
C LYS A 75 6.67 3.86 -2.81
N MET A 76 7.26 5.03 -2.51
CA MET A 76 6.88 5.82 -1.34
C MET A 76 5.45 6.38 -1.46
N ALA A 77 5.06 6.81 -2.66
CA ALA A 77 3.69 7.26 -2.93
C ALA A 77 2.68 6.11 -2.72
N LEU A 78 2.95 4.93 -3.28
CA LEU A 78 2.14 3.72 -3.09
C LEU A 78 2.03 3.30 -1.61
N PHE A 79 3.13 3.37 -0.86
CA PHE A 79 3.11 3.07 0.58
C PHE A 79 2.22 4.05 1.34
N THR A 80 2.33 5.35 1.05
CA THR A 80 1.51 6.37 1.70
C THR A 80 0.03 6.19 1.34
N ALA A 81 -0.28 6.01 0.06
CA ALA A 81 -1.63 5.76 -0.42
C ALA A 81 -2.29 4.57 0.30
N TYR A 82 -1.60 3.43 0.38
CA TYR A 82 -2.17 2.22 0.95
C TYR A 82 -2.16 2.19 2.49
N PHE A 83 -1.02 2.49 3.13
CA PHE A 83 -0.86 2.32 4.58
C PHE A 83 -1.27 3.54 5.39
N THR A 84 -1.18 4.75 4.83
CA THR A 84 -1.58 5.99 5.51
C THR A 84 -3.01 6.36 5.15
N HIS A 85 -3.36 6.32 3.86
CA HIS A 85 -4.66 6.78 3.39
C HIS A 85 -5.69 5.68 3.15
N GLY A 86 -5.28 4.41 3.13
CA GLY A 86 -6.19 3.28 2.94
C GLY A 86 -6.72 3.12 1.51
N LEU A 87 -6.05 3.73 0.53
CA LEU A 87 -6.45 3.67 -0.88
C LEU A 87 -6.13 2.31 -1.49
N ASP A 88 -6.93 1.91 -2.49
CA ASP A 88 -6.78 0.65 -3.22
C ASP A 88 -5.63 0.74 -4.25
N PRO A 89 -4.52 0.00 -4.06
CA PRO A 89 -3.38 -0.01 -4.98
C PRO A 89 -3.63 -0.86 -6.24
N SER A 90 -4.80 -1.49 -6.38
CA SER A 90 -5.23 -2.18 -7.60
C SER A 90 -6.04 -1.28 -8.54
N SER A 91 -6.60 -0.18 -8.02
CA SER A 91 -7.37 0.78 -8.80
C SER A 91 -6.47 1.53 -9.78
N HIS A 92 -6.75 1.39 -11.06
CA HIS A 92 -6.01 2.09 -12.11
C HIS A 92 -6.10 3.62 -11.97
N VAL A 93 -7.21 4.15 -11.46
CA VAL A 93 -7.36 5.58 -11.17
C VAL A 93 -6.35 6.01 -10.10
N VAL A 94 -6.31 5.29 -8.98
CA VAL A 94 -5.33 5.57 -7.90
C VAL A 94 -3.90 5.42 -8.43
N LEU A 95 -3.62 4.40 -9.23
CA LEU A 95 -2.28 4.19 -9.79
C LEU A 95 -1.84 5.35 -10.68
N LEU A 96 -2.69 5.83 -11.58
CA LEU A 96 -2.38 6.97 -12.45
C LEU A 96 -2.22 8.27 -11.66
N ASP A 97 -3.05 8.50 -10.64
CA ASP A 97 -2.91 9.67 -9.76
C ASP A 97 -1.54 9.68 -9.07
N LEU A 98 -1.08 8.52 -8.59
CA LEU A 98 0.23 8.40 -7.95
C LEU A 98 1.39 8.59 -8.94
N VAL A 99 1.26 8.12 -10.18
CA VAL A 99 2.24 8.35 -11.26
C VAL A 99 2.37 9.85 -11.54
N ALA A 100 1.24 10.54 -11.71
CA ALA A 100 1.22 11.99 -11.90
C ALA A 100 1.82 12.72 -10.69
N GLN A 101 1.49 12.29 -9.47
CA GLN A 101 1.99 12.90 -8.23
C GLN A 101 3.52 12.84 -8.13
N VAL A 102 4.14 11.77 -8.62
CA VAL A 102 5.60 11.63 -8.64
C VAL A 102 6.26 12.20 -9.90
N GLY A 103 5.49 12.88 -10.76
CA GLY A 103 5.99 13.59 -11.94
C GLY A 103 6.34 12.67 -13.11
N LEU A 104 5.74 11.49 -13.19
CA LEU A 104 5.92 10.54 -14.29
C LEU A 104 4.82 10.67 -15.35
N ASP A 105 5.09 10.15 -16.54
CA ASP A 105 4.17 10.23 -17.68
C ASP A 105 2.95 9.32 -17.48
N VAL A 106 1.78 9.85 -17.84
CA VAL A 106 0.47 9.20 -17.73
C VAL A 106 -0.23 9.06 -19.09
N GLN A 107 0.42 9.45 -20.19
CA GLN A 107 -0.11 9.41 -21.56
C GLN A 107 0.45 8.22 -22.37
#